data_AF-A0AAP8HT93-F1
#
_entry.id   AF-A0AAP8HT93-F1
#
_cell.length_a   1.000
_cell.length_b   1.000
_cell.length_c   1.000
_cell.angle_alpha   90.00
_cell.angle_beta   90.00
_cell.angle_gamma   90.00
#
_symmetry.space_group_name_H-M   'P 1'
#
loop_
_entity.id
_entity.type
_entity.pdbx_description
1 polymer ?
#
loop_
_entity_poly.entity_id
_entity_poly.type
_entity_poly.pdbx_seq_one_letter_code
_entity_poly.pdbx_strand_id
1 'polypeptide(L)'
;NVLVTNPARNDVKSVDEVIAKAKAQPNHYTYASAGVGTSIHLAGELFNAMAGVKIQHIPYRGSAPAMQDLLGGQVQVMFADGPSAVPHLKTG
;
A
#
# COMPACT_ATOMS: atom_id res chain seq x y z
N ASN A 1 -4.66 -2.91 10.46
CA ASN A 1 -4.26 -2.60 9.08
C ASN A 1 -2.90 -3.20 8.83
N VAL A 2 -2.74 -3.94 7.74
CA VAL A 2 -1.49 -4.57 7.30
C VAL A 2 -1.04 -3.88 6.02
N LEU A 3 0.24 -3.52 5.92
CA LEU A 3 0.82 -3.02 4.68
C LEU A 3 1.10 -4.22 3.77
N VAL A 4 0.54 -4.20 2.56
CA VAL A 4 0.69 -5.25 1.56
C VAL A 4 1.33 -4.67 0.31
N THR A 5 2.27 -5.42 -0.27
CA THR A 5 2.94 -5.11 -1.54
C THR A 5 2.55 -6.15 -2.59
N ASN A 6 2.76 -5.83 -3.87
CA ASN A 6 2.68 -6.83 -4.93
C ASN A 6 3.72 -7.95 -4.71
N PRO A 7 3.35 -9.25 -4.75
CA PRO A 7 4.29 -10.35 -4.54
C PRO A 7 5.37 -10.49 -5.62
N ALA A 8 5.11 -10.03 -6.85
CA ALA A 8 6.11 -10.03 -7.93
C ALA A 8 7.21 -8.97 -7.73
N ARG A 9 7.07 -8.08 -6.74
CA ARG A 9 8.10 -7.11 -6.39
C ARG A 9 9.16 -7.74 -5.48
N ASN A 10 10.32 -8.01 -6.07
CA ASN A 10 11.50 -8.49 -5.35
C ASN A 10 12.34 -7.39 -4.70
N ASP A 11 11.92 -6.14 -4.83
CA ASP A 11 12.74 -4.98 -4.51
C ASP A 11 12.47 -4.44 -3.10
N VAL A 12 11.40 -4.87 -2.44
CA VAL A 12 11.11 -4.58 -1.02
C VAL A 12 10.61 -5.85 -0.33
N LYS A 13 11.24 -6.22 0.78
CA LYS A 13 10.91 -7.42 1.58
C LYS A 13 10.49 -7.09 3.01
N SER A 14 10.60 -5.83 3.41
CA SER A 14 10.26 -5.36 4.74
C SER A 14 9.66 -3.94 4.69
N VAL A 15 8.94 -3.56 5.75
CA VAL A 15 8.41 -2.20 5.89
C VAL A 15 9.55 -1.18 5.94
N ASP A 16 10.67 -1.51 6.56
CA ASP A 16 11.85 -0.63 6.64
C ASP A 16 12.43 -0.34 5.25
N GLU A 17 12.45 -1.33 4.36
CA GLU A 17 12.87 -1.15 2.96
C GLU A 17 11.88 -0.27 2.19
N VAL A 18 10.57 -0.42 2.43
CA VAL A 18 9.55 0.49 1.86
C VAL A 18 9.81 1.92 2.31
N ILE A 19 10.07 2.13 3.61
CA ILE A 19 10.36 3.47 4.16
C ILE A 19 11.64 4.03 3.54
N ALA A 20 12.74 3.25 3.53
CA ALA A 20 14.02 3.69 2.98
C ALA A 20 13.89 4.11 1.51
N LYS A 21 13.18 3.33 0.69
CA LYS A 21 12.96 3.66 -0.72
C LYS A 21 12.01 4.84 -0.92
N ALA A 22 10.93 4.92 -0.15
CA ALA A 22 10.00 6.05 -0.22
C ALA A 22 10.67 7.36 0.22
N LYS A 23 11.65 7.32 1.13
CA LYS A 23 12.50 8.48 1.47
C LYS A 23 13.46 8.84 0.34
N ALA A 24 14.11 7.84 -0.26
CA ALA A 24 15.08 8.05 -1.35
C ALA A 24 14.42 8.58 -2.63
N GLN A 25 13.16 8.22 -2.88
CA GLN A 25 12.40 8.60 -4.07
C GLN A 25 11.00 9.13 -3.70
N PRO A 26 10.92 10.39 -3.24
CA PRO A 26 9.64 11.01 -2.92
C PRO A 26 8.69 10.98 -4.13
N ASN A 27 7.40 10.70 -3.89
CA ASN A 27 6.34 10.61 -4.91
C ASN A 27 6.51 9.47 -5.95
N HIS A 28 7.48 8.58 -5.80
CA HIS A 28 7.61 7.41 -6.68
C HIS A 28 6.73 6.24 -6.24
N TYR A 29 6.49 6.15 -4.92
CA TYR A 29 5.59 5.14 -4.35
C TYR A 29 4.17 5.68 -4.29
N THR A 30 3.23 4.81 -4.64
CA THR A 30 1.79 5.04 -4.50
C THR A 30 1.16 4.00 -3.59
N TYR A 31 0.12 4.41 -2.86
CA TYR A 31 -0.69 3.52 -2.05
C TYR A 31 -2.17 3.58 -2.44
N ALA A 32 -2.79 2.41 -2.56
CA ALA A 32 -4.21 2.31 -2.86
C ALA A 32 -5.08 2.31 -1.61
N SER A 33 -6.31 2.79 -1.77
CA SER A 33 -7.37 2.68 -0.76
C SER A 33 -8.73 2.41 -1.40
N ALA A 34 -9.68 1.95 -0.57
CA ALA A 34 -11.08 1.82 -0.97
C ALA A 34 -11.83 3.15 -1.21
N GLY A 35 -11.19 4.31 -0.96
CA GLY A 35 -11.75 5.63 -1.19
C GLY A 35 -11.20 6.70 -0.25
N VAL A 36 -11.36 7.96 -0.62
CA VAL A 36 -11.01 9.12 0.21
C VAL A 36 -11.84 9.10 1.49
N GLY A 37 -11.20 9.36 2.63
CA GLY A 37 -11.82 9.39 3.96
C GLY A 37 -12.05 8.02 4.62
N THR A 38 -11.73 6.93 3.93
CA THR A 38 -11.79 5.58 4.53
C THR A 38 -10.70 5.37 5.57
N SER A 39 -10.88 4.39 6.47
CA SER A 39 -9.85 4.01 7.44
C SER A 39 -8.52 3.60 6.78
N ILE A 40 -8.58 3.08 5.55
CA ILE A 40 -7.40 2.72 4.74
C ILE A 40 -6.66 3.97 4.25
N HIS A 41 -7.40 4.97 3.76
CA HIS A 41 -6.82 6.27 3.38
C HIS A 41 -6.13 6.93 4.58
N LEU A 42 -6.82 7.00 5.73
CA LEU A 42 -6.26 7.60 6.94
C LEU A 42 -5.03 6.83 7.46
N ALA A 43 -5.00 5.50 7.31
CA ALA A 43 -3.84 4.70 7.70
C ALA A 43 -2.60 5.01 6.83
N GLY A 44 -2.78 5.26 5.53
CA GLY A 44 -1.69 5.67 4.64
C GLY A 44 -1.17 7.06 4.95
N GLU A 45 -2.05 8.02 5.22
CA GLU A 45 -1.64 9.36 5.64
C GLU A 45 -0.92 9.35 6.99
N LEU A 46 -1.42 8.56 7.95
CA LEU A 46 -0.75 8.38 9.24
C LEU A 46 0.63 7.74 9.07
N PHE A 47 0.76 6.75 8.18
CA PHE A 47 2.05 6.14 7.87
C PHE A 47 3.02 7.16 7.26
N ASN A 48 2.58 7.96 6.28
CA ASN A 48 3.38 9.04 5.71
C ASN A 48 3.90 9.99 6.80
N ALA A 49 3.01 10.42 7.70
CA ALA A 49 3.36 11.32 8.80
C ALA A 49 4.34 10.69 9.81
N MET A 50 4.11 9.44 10.23
CA MET A 50 4.95 8.76 11.22
C MET A 50 6.31 8.35 10.66
N ALA A 51 6.36 7.86 9.42
CA ALA A 51 7.60 7.40 8.80
C ALA A 51 8.40 8.55 8.14
N GLY A 52 7.80 9.74 8.00
CA GLY A 52 8.42 10.89 7.33
C GLY A 52 8.65 10.63 5.85
N VAL A 53 7.66 10.04 5.18
CA VAL A 53 7.69 9.68 3.76
C VAL A 53 6.55 10.35 3.00
N LYS A 54 6.67 10.41 1.67
CA LYS A 54 5.62 10.90 0.78
C LYS A 54 5.25 9.81 -0.22
N ILE A 55 4.36 8.93 0.21
CA ILE A 55 3.72 7.94 -0.66
C ILE A 55 2.41 8.53 -1.16
N GLN A 56 2.26 8.62 -2.48
CA GLN A 56 1.12 9.24 -3.12
C GLN A 56 -0.14 8.37 -2.97
N HIS A 57 -1.24 8.96 -2.51
CA HIS A 57 -2.52 8.27 -2.42
C HIS A 57 -3.18 8.11 -3.80
N ILE A 58 -3.68 6.91 -4.09
CA ILE A 58 -4.52 6.59 -5.25
C ILE A 58 -5.88 6.05 -4.73
N PRO A 59 -6.95 6.86 -4.81
CA PRO A 59 -8.27 6.42 -4.34
C PRO A 59 -8.98 5.55 -5.38
N TYR A 60 -9.56 4.44 -4.92
CA TYR A 60 -10.43 3.58 -5.73
C TYR A 60 -11.87 3.65 -5.23
N ARG A 61 -12.80 3.08 -6.00
CA ARG A 61 -14.22 2.91 -5.62
C ARG A 61 -14.44 1.53 -4.97
N GLY A 62 -13.75 1.27 -3.86
CA GLY A 62 -13.80 0.00 -3.11
C GLY A 62 -12.49 -0.80 -3.09
N SER A 63 -12.39 -1.81 -2.21
CA SER A 63 -11.16 -2.58 -1.99
C SER A 63 -10.81 -3.56 -3.12
N ALA A 64 -11.82 -4.09 -3.83
CA ALA A 64 -11.61 -5.03 -4.92
C ALA A 64 -10.79 -4.44 -6.10
N PRO A 65 -11.16 -3.28 -6.68
CA PRO A 65 -10.34 -2.66 -7.73
C PRO A 65 -8.97 -2.21 -7.21
N ALA A 66 -8.85 -1.79 -5.96
CA ALA A 66 -7.56 -1.47 -5.34
C ALA A 66 -6.62 -2.69 -5.27
N MET A 67 -7.15 -3.86 -4.90
CA MET A 67 -6.38 -5.11 -4.84
C MET A 67 -5.97 -5.61 -6.24
N GLN A 68 -6.85 -5.47 -7.24
CA GLN A 68 -6.51 -5.83 -8.62
C GLN A 68 -5.34 -5.01 -9.15
N ASP A 69 -5.33 -3.70 -8.92
CA ASP A 69 -4.24 -2.82 -9.33
C ASP A 69 -2.95 -3.07 -8.55
N LEU A 70 -3.05 -3.45 -7.27
CA LEU A 70 -1.89 -3.88 -6.48
C LEU A 70 -1.27 -5.13 -7.10
N LEU A 71 -2.07 -6.17 -7.35
CA LEU A 71 -1.61 -7.42 -7.97
C LEU A 71 -1.09 -7.20 -9.40
N GLY A 72 -1.68 -6.26 -10.15
CA GLY A 72 -1.24 -5.84 -11.48
C GLY A 72 0.00 -4.92 -11.48
N GLY A 73 0.43 -4.43 -10.32
CA GLY A 73 1.62 -3.58 -10.16
C GLY A 73 1.41 -2.11 -10.53
N GLN A 74 0.17 -1.68 -10.75
CA GLN A 74 -0.17 -0.27 -11.03
C GLN A 74 0.07 0.60 -9.78
N VAL A 75 -0.25 0.06 -8.61
CA VAL A 75 0.07 0.65 -7.31
C VAL A 75 1.09 -0.20 -6.57
N GLN A 76 1.89 0.45 -5.74
CA GLN A 76 3.04 -0.20 -5.11
C GLN A 76 2.69 -0.86 -3.78
N VAL A 77 1.80 -0.23 -3.01
CA VAL A 77 1.39 -0.69 -1.70
C VAL A 77 -0.11 -0.49 -1.48
N MET A 78 -0.68 -1.23 -0.54
CA MET A 78 -2.04 -1.03 -0.05
C MET A 78 -2.07 -1.27 1.46
N PHE A 79 -2.86 -0.49 2.18
CA PHE A 79 -3.20 -0.83 3.57
C PHE A 79 -4.47 -1.67 3.55
N ALA A 80 -4.35 -2.96 3.79
CA ALA A 80 -5.49 -3.86 3.86
C ALA A 80 -5.96 -4.00 5.32
N ASP A 81 -7.26 -4.14 5.51
CA ASP A 81 -7.80 -4.71 6.73
C ASP A 81 -7.41 -6.21 6.80
N GLY A 82 -7.13 -6.72 8.01
CA GLY A 82 -6.66 -8.10 8.20
C GLY A 82 -7.45 -9.16 7.42
N PRO A 83 -8.80 -9.10 7.39
CA PRO A 83 -9.62 -10.04 6.62
C PRO A 83 -9.41 -10.00 5.10
N SER A 84 -9.16 -8.83 4.49
CA SER A 84 -8.94 -8.74 3.04
C SER A 84 -7.51 -9.11 2.62
N ALA A 85 -6.54 -9.04 3.54
CA ALA A 85 -5.18 -9.51 3.31
C ALA A 85 -5.07 -11.04 3.36
N VAL A 86 -5.80 -11.70 4.26
CA VAL A 86 -5.68 -13.14 4.55
C VAL A 86 -5.80 -14.07 3.32
N PRO A 87 -6.73 -13.86 2.36
CA PRO A 87 -6.83 -14.71 1.17
C PRO A 87 -5.61 -14.62 0.26
N HIS A 88 -4.95 -13.46 0.21
CA HIS A 88 -3.79 -13.21 -0.65
C HIS A 88 -2.46 -13.50 0.06
N LEU A 89 -2.41 -13.50 1.40
CA LEU A 89 -1.22 -13.86 2.18
C LEU A 89 -0.90 -15.36 2.13
N LYS A 90 -1.89 -16.22 1.85
CA LYS A 90 -1.70 -17.68 1.79
C LYS A 90 -1.27 -18.20 0.42
N THR A 91 -1.42 -17.41 -0.62
CA THR A 91 -1.10 -17.77 -2.02
C THR A 91 0.17 -17.07 -2.53
N GLY A 92 1.00 -16.57 -1.61
CA GLY A 92 2.27 -15.90 -1.89
C GLY A 92 3.13 -16.62 -2.92
#